data_AF-A0A9D8PLR0-F1
#
_entry.id   AF-A0A9D8PLR0-F1
#
_cell.length_a   1.000
_cell.length_b   1.000
_cell.length_c   1.000
_cell.angle_alpha   90.00
_cell.angle_beta   90.00
_cell.angle_gamma   90.00
#
_symmetry.space_group_name_H-M   'P 1'
#
loop_
_entity.id
_entity.type
_entity.pdbx_description
1 polymer ?
#
loop_
_entity_poly.entity_id
_entity_poly.type
_entity_poly.pdbx_seq_one_letter_code
_entity_poly.pdbx_strand_id
1 'polypeptide(L)'
;MARETTTDDRPVECVSWHAALDFCQGLGRLTGRGYTLPGEAQWEYACLAGTAKPYAVGESINAGLANYRSSSAPRSDFSGEHVQQTTPVKIFPANAWGMHDSHENVWEWCLDHWLTSANLNCWLPLMRWIGYAPS
;
A
#
# COMPACT_ATOMS: atom_id res chain seq x y z
N MET A 1 13.63 -17.78 -14.69
CA MET A 1 13.25 -16.97 -15.87
C MET A 1 12.81 -15.62 -15.32
N ALA A 2 13.41 -14.52 -15.75
CA ALA A 2 12.88 -13.20 -15.42
C ALA A 2 11.61 -12.98 -16.25
N ARG A 3 10.51 -12.59 -15.60
CA ARG A 3 9.25 -12.29 -16.28
C ARG A 3 9.34 -10.84 -16.75
N GLU A 4 9.10 -10.58 -18.04
CA GLU A 4 9.01 -9.22 -18.55
C GLU A 4 7.84 -8.51 -17.88
N THR A 5 8.12 -7.54 -17.01
CA THR A 5 7.10 -6.74 -16.33
C THR A 5 6.66 -5.63 -17.27
N THR A 6 5.51 -5.81 -17.92
CA THR A 6 4.88 -4.73 -18.69
C THR A 6 4.31 -3.68 -17.73
N THR A 7 3.85 -2.54 -18.25
CA THR A 7 3.16 -1.53 -17.43
C THR A 7 1.84 -2.03 -16.82
N ASP A 8 1.30 -3.13 -17.35
CA ASP A 8 0.03 -3.76 -16.96
C ASP A 8 0.11 -4.43 -15.57
N ASP A 9 1.32 -4.81 -15.12
CA ASP A 9 1.56 -5.43 -13.81
C ASP A 9 1.75 -4.39 -12.67
N ARG A 10 1.62 -3.07 -12.92
CA ARG A 10 1.74 -2.03 -11.90
C ARG A 10 0.40 -1.76 -11.20
N PRO A 11 0.41 -1.33 -9.92
CA PRO A 11 -0.83 -0.92 -9.24
C PRO A 11 -1.43 0.30 -9.95
N VAL A 12 -2.75 0.30 -10.10
CA VAL A 12 -3.48 1.47 -10.59
C VAL A 12 -3.39 2.60 -9.56
N GLU A 13 -3.11 3.81 -10.04
CA GLU A 13 -2.97 5.02 -9.23
C GLU A 13 -3.80 6.16 -9.83
N CYS A 14 -3.74 7.37 -9.24
CA CYS A 14 -4.63 8.50 -9.56
C CYS A 14 -6.14 8.19 -9.50
N VAL A 15 -6.57 7.16 -8.77
CA VAL A 15 -7.98 6.81 -8.54
C VAL A 15 -8.55 7.51 -7.30
N SER A 16 -9.76 8.04 -7.40
CA SER A 16 -10.49 8.57 -6.25
C SER A 16 -11.12 7.44 -5.42
N TRP A 17 -11.36 7.71 -4.13
CA TRP A 17 -12.05 6.78 -3.23
C TRP A 17 -13.42 6.32 -3.78
N HIS A 18 -14.19 7.24 -4.37
CA HIS A 18 -15.46 6.92 -5.03
C HIS A 18 -15.28 5.98 -6.22
N ALA A 19 -14.29 6.23 -7.08
CA ALA A 19 -14.00 5.35 -8.22
C ALA A 19 -13.56 3.94 -7.78
N ALA A 20 -12.84 3.83 -6.67
CA ALA A 20 -12.46 2.55 -6.08
C ALA A 20 -13.68 1.76 -5.55
N LEU A 21 -14.65 2.44 -4.91
CA LEU A 21 -15.91 1.81 -4.52
C LEU A 21 -16.78 1.40 -5.72
N ASP A 22 -16.88 2.26 -6.75
CA ASP A 22 -17.63 1.94 -7.97
C ASP A 22 -17.03 0.72 -8.69
N PHE A 23 -15.70 0.59 -8.67
CA PHE A 23 -14.99 -0.61 -9.13
C PHE A 23 -15.36 -1.85 -8.30
N CYS A 24 -15.34 -1.78 -6.97
CA CYS A 24 -15.78 -2.88 -6.10
C CYS A 24 -17.23 -3.32 -6.41
N GLN A 25 -18.15 -2.37 -6.55
CA GLN A 25 -19.54 -2.68 -6.93
C GLN A 25 -19.65 -3.30 -8.33
N GLY A 26 -18.88 -2.79 -9.30
CA GLY A 26 -18.80 -3.33 -10.66
C GLY A 26 -18.31 -4.78 -10.66
N LEU A 27 -17.21 -5.06 -9.96
CA LEU A 27 -16.66 -6.39 -9.78
C LEU A 27 -17.66 -7.33 -9.09
N GLY A 28 -18.39 -6.84 -8.08
CA GLY A 28 -19.43 -7.62 -7.42
C GLY A 28 -20.59 -8.00 -8.34
N ARG A 29 -21.05 -7.09 -9.20
CA ARG A 29 -22.05 -7.38 -10.25
C ARG A 29 -21.56 -8.42 -11.26
N LEU A 30 -20.28 -8.37 -11.64
CA LEU A 30 -19.68 -9.30 -12.62
C LEU A 30 -19.44 -10.72 -12.06
N THR A 31 -19.16 -10.82 -10.76
CA THR A 31 -18.73 -12.09 -10.11
C THR A 31 -19.81 -12.74 -9.24
N GLY A 32 -20.88 -12.03 -8.92
CA GLY A 32 -21.91 -12.47 -7.97
C GLY A 32 -21.46 -12.50 -6.51
N ARG A 33 -20.40 -11.76 -6.15
CA ARG A 33 -19.84 -11.70 -4.77
C ARG A 33 -19.88 -10.28 -4.22
N GLY A 34 -19.91 -10.15 -2.90
CA GLY A 34 -19.72 -8.85 -2.23
C GLY A 34 -18.25 -8.43 -2.27
N TYR A 35 -17.96 -7.28 -2.86
CA TYR A 35 -16.66 -6.59 -2.80
C TYR A 35 -16.87 -5.18 -2.26
N THR A 36 -15.91 -4.72 -1.45
CA THR A 36 -15.84 -3.38 -0.85
C THR A 36 -14.38 -3.05 -0.56
N LEU A 37 -14.09 -1.78 -0.30
CA LEU A 37 -12.84 -1.39 0.37
C LEU A 37 -12.80 -2.00 1.78
N PRO A 38 -11.61 -2.40 2.29
CA PRO A 38 -11.46 -2.83 3.67
C PRO A 38 -11.62 -1.65 4.62
N GLY A 39 -12.07 -1.89 5.86
CA GLY A 39 -11.88 -0.92 6.93
C GLY A 39 -10.41 -0.82 7.36
N GLU A 40 -9.99 0.30 7.94
CA GLU A 40 -8.61 0.56 8.37
C GLU A 40 -8.06 -0.56 9.27
N ALA A 41 -8.84 -0.97 10.29
CA ALA A 41 -8.48 -2.07 11.18
C ALA A 41 -8.43 -3.45 10.46
N GLN A 42 -9.21 -3.65 9.39
CA GLN A 42 -9.14 -4.87 8.59
C GLN A 42 -7.88 -4.90 7.72
N TRP A 43 -7.53 -3.74 7.15
CA TRP A 43 -6.30 -3.56 6.38
C TRP A 43 -5.07 -3.73 7.25
N GLU A 44 -5.01 -3.12 8.43
CA GLU A 44 -3.91 -3.28 9.39
C GLU A 44 -3.74 -4.74 9.82
N TYR A 45 -4.84 -5.42 10.17
CA TYR A 45 -4.80 -6.84 10.56
C TYR A 45 -4.26 -7.73 9.42
N ALA A 46 -4.68 -7.47 8.18
CA ALA A 46 -4.18 -8.17 6.99
C ALA A 46 -2.71 -7.84 6.67
N CYS A 47 -2.32 -6.58 6.83
CA CYS A 47 -0.97 -6.07 6.60
C CYS A 47 0.04 -6.69 7.59
N LEU A 48 -0.28 -6.68 8.89
CA LEU A 48 0.55 -7.23 9.95
C LEU A 48 0.56 -8.77 9.98
N ALA A 49 -0.49 -9.44 9.51
CA ALA A 49 -0.59 -10.91 9.41
C ALA A 49 -0.20 -11.67 10.71
N GLY A 50 -0.56 -11.10 11.87
CA GLY A 50 -0.26 -11.67 13.19
C GLY A 50 1.12 -11.32 13.77
N THR A 51 1.90 -10.43 13.13
CA THR A 51 3.11 -9.87 13.77
C THR A 51 2.75 -8.90 14.90
N ALA A 52 3.67 -8.74 15.86
CA ALA A 52 3.67 -7.63 16.84
C ALA A 52 4.78 -6.60 16.57
N LYS A 53 5.50 -6.74 15.45
CA LYS A 53 6.56 -5.82 15.00
C LYS A 53 5.95 -4.63 14.24
N PRO A 54 6.69 -3.51 14.08
CA PRO A 54 6.25 -2.37 13.28
C PRO A 54 5.96 -2.72 11.81
N TYR A 55 6.64 -3.73 11.24
CA TYR A 55 6.40 -4.21 9.89
C TYR A 55 6.26 -5.74 9.87
N ALA A 56 5.40 -6.26 8.99
CA ALA A 56 5.22 -7.71 8.82
C ALA A 56 6.49 -8.41 8.30
N VAL A 57 7.35 -7.67 7.61
CA VAL A 57 8.64 -8.15 7.09
C VAL A 57 9.80 -8.02 8.09
N GLY A 58 9.65 -7.29 9.21
CA GLY A 58 10.74 -7.12 10.19
C GLY A 58 10.58 -5.92 11.12
N GLU A 59 11.67 -5.57 11.82
CA GLU A 59 11.74 -4.36 12.67
C GLU A 59 11.91 -3.07 11.84
N SER A 60 12.35 -3.19 10.58
CA SER A 60 12.57 -2.08 9.65
C SER A 60 12.43 -2.53 8.20
N ILE A 61 12.01 -1.62 7.32
CA ILE A 61 12.05 -1.80 5.86
C ILE A 61 13.33 -1.22 5.26
N ASN A 62 13.70 -1.74 4.08
CA ASN A 62 14.80 -1.24 3.25
C ASN A 62 14.44 -1.44 1.76
N ALA A 63 15.30 -0.99 0.85
CA ALA A 63 15.11 -1.08 -0.60
C ALA A 63 14.67 -2.47 -1.11
N GLY A 64 15.19 -3.57 -0.54
CA GLY A 64 14.83 -4.93 -0.92
C GLY A 64 13.49 -5.44 -0.38
N LEU A 65 12.79 -4.65 0.45
CA LEU A 65 11.56 -5.04 1.14
C LEU A 65 10.34 -4.16 0.78
N ALA A 66 10.55 -2.96 0.23
CA ALA A 66 9.50 -1.97 -0.03
C ALA A 66 9.93 -0.87 -1.02
N ASN A 67 8.98 -0.30 -1.78
CA ASN A 67 9.21 0.90 -2.59
C ASN A 67 8.77 2.17 -1.84
N TYR A 68 9.51 2.56 -0.81
CA TYR A 68 9.22 3.72 0.05
C TYR A 68 10.14 4.92 -0.24
N ARG A 69 9.71 6.13 0.15
CA ARG A 69 10.51 7.35 -0.05
C ARG A 69 11.38 7.68 1.16
N SER A 70 12.67 7.31 1.11
CA SER A 70 13.65 7.79 2.10
C SER A 70 13.96 9.28 1.93
N SER A 71 14.02 10.01 3.04
CA SER A 71 14.40 11.44 3.10
C SER A 71 15.86 11.67 3.49
N SER A 72 16.56 10.65 3.98
CA SER A 72 17.84 10.75 4.69
C SER A 72 19.03 10.09 3.99
N ALA A 73 18.80 9.36 2.89
CA ALA A 73 19.85 8.80 2.05
C ALA A 73 19.47 8.89 0.56
N PRO A 74 20.39 9.29 -0.34
CA PRO A 74 20.20 9.00 -1.76
C PRO A 74 20.13 7.48 -1.94
N ARG A 75 19.18 7.00 -2.75
CA ARG A 75 19.00 5.56 -3.07
C ARG A 75 20.22 5.03 -3.84
N SER A 76 21.30 4.67 -3.14
CA SER A 76 22.54 4.14 -3.72
C SER A 76 22.56 2.61 -3.83
N ASP A 77 21.57 1.96 -3.22
CA ASP A 77 21.28 0.52 -3.26
C ASP A 77 20.38 0.12 -4.44
N PHE A 78 19.59 1.05 -4.98
CA PHE A 78 18.91 0.91 -6.27
C PHE A 78 19.70 1.58 -7.40
N SER A 79 20.52 0.81 -8.12
CA SER A 79 21.21 1.26 -9.34
C SER A 79 20.29 1.31 -10.58
N GLY A 80 19.05 1.81 -10.43
CA GLY A 80 18.02 1.78 -11.46
C GLY A 80 17.03 2.95 -11.37
N GLU A 81 16.44 3.30 -12.51
CA GLU A 81 15.73 4.56 -12.79
C GLU A 81 14.38 4.75 -12.05
N HIS A 82 14.07 3.91 -11.07
CA HIS A 82 12.73 3.72 -10.49
C HIS A 82 12.45 4.53 -9.22
N VAL A 83 12.93 5.77 -9.13
CA VAL A 83 12.90 6.56 -7.87
C VAL A 83 11.65 7.44 -7.70
N GLN A 84 10.79 7.54 -8.73
CA GLN A 84 9.57 8.37 -8.70
C GLN A 84 8.35 7.68 -9.34
N GLN A 85 8.33 6.36 -9.41
CA GLN A 85 7.23 5.60 -10.01
C GLN A 85 6.87 4.37 -9.18
N THR A 86 5.66 3.87 -9.38
CA THR A 86 5.24 2.56 -8.86
C THR A 86 6.06 1.44 -9.48
N THR A 87 6.26 0.38 -8.71
CA THR A 87 6.86 -0.87 -9.16
C THR A 87 5.74 -1.88 -9.50
N PRO A 88 6.02 -2.89 -10.35
CA PRO A 88 5.09 -4.00 -10.55
C PRO A 88 4.70 -4.65 -9.22
N VAL A 89 3.46 -5.10 -9.08
CA VAL A 89 3.01 -5.75 -7.83
C VAL A 89 3.74 -7.08 -7.60
N LYS A 90 3.89 -7.46 -6.33
CA LYS A 90 4.49 -8.71 -5.87
C LYS A 90 5.98 -8.88 -6.21
N ILE A 91 6.72 -7.79 -6.45
CA ILE A 91 8.19 -7.85 -6.52
C ILE A 91 8.84 -7.98 -5.14
N PHE A 92 8.18 -7.47 -4.09
CA PHE A 92 8.66 -7.57 -2.71
C PHE A 92 8.11 -8.83 -2.01
N PRO A 93 8.80 -9.31 -0.94
CA PRO A 93 8.35 -10.47 -0.18
C PRO A 93 6.93 -10.29 0.36
N ALA A 94 6.15 -11.37 0.37
CA ALA A 94 4.85 -11.39 1.02
C ALA A 94 4.98 -11.45 2.55
N ASN A 95 3.95 -10.99 3.25
CA ASN A 95 3.76 -11.26 4.67
C ASN A 95 3.32 -12.72 4.92
N ALA A 96 3.14 -13.08 6.20
CA ALA A 96 2.80 -14.45 6.61
C ALA A 96 1.47 -15.00 6.04
N TRP A 97 0.60 -14.16 5.48
CA TRP A 97 -0.67 -14.57 4.85
C TRP A 97 -0.65 -14.44 3.32
N GLY A 98 0.49 -14.10 2.71
CA GLY A 98 0.63 -13.99 1.25
C GLY A 98 0.22 -12.63 0.67
N MET A 99 0.00 -11.60 1.51
CA MET A 99 -0.20 -10.22 1.04
C MET A 99 1.16 -9.60 0.71
N HIS A 100 1.27 -8.95 -0.44
CA HIS A 100 2.47 -8.24 -0.89
C HIS A 100 2.26 -6.73 -0.82
N ASP A 101 3.35 -5.96 -0.94
CA ASP A 101 3.36 -4.50 -1.15
C ASP A 101 2.67 -3.67 -0.04
N SER A 102 2.27 -4.30 1.06
CA SER A 102 1.54 -3.70 2.20
C SER A 102 2.35 -2.68 3.01
N HIS A 103 3.67 -2.58 2.74
CA HIS A 103 4.60 -1.64 3.37
C HIS A 103 5.20 -0.72 2.30
N GLU A 104 4.34 -0.12 1.47
CA GLU A 104 4.60 0.86 0.40
C GLU A 104 4.81 0.34 -1.04
N ASN A 105 4.06 0.97 -1.95
CA ASN A 105 4.26 1.07 -3.40
C ASN A 105 3.27 2.14 -3.95
N VAL A 106 2.03 2.08 -3.44
CA VAL A 106 0.96 3.08 -3.54
C VAL A 106 0.29 3.24 -2.16
N TRP A 107 -0.57 4.24 -2.02
CA TRP A 107 -1.50 4.33 -0.90
C TRP A 107 -2.77 3.55 -1.23
N GLU A 108 -3.30 2.79 -0.28
CA GLU A 108 -4.50 1.98 -0.45
C GLU A 108 -5.71 2.63 0.23
N TRP A 109 -6.82 2.76 -0.50
CA TRP A 109 -8.05 3.34 0.04
C TRP A 109 -8.74 2.38 1.02
N CYS A 110 -8.91 2.80 2.27
CA CYS A 110 -9.81 2.16 3.22
C CYS A 110 -11.22 2.76 3.15
N LEU A 111 -12.22 2.05 3.68
CA LEU A 111 -13.62 2.46 3.71
C LEU A 111 -13.88 3.60 4.70
N ASP A 112 -13.09 3.70 5.76
CA ASP A 112 -13.27 4.67 6.84
C ASP A 112 -13.02 6.12 6.39
N HIS A 113 -13.82 7.04 6.93
CA HIS A 113 -13.55 8.46 6.79
C HIS A 113 -12.40 8.88 7.70
N TRP A 114 -11.54 9.78 7.18
CA TRP A 114 -10.49 10.42 7.96
C TRP A 114 -11.04 11.15 9.19
N LEU A 115 -10.79 10.59 10.39
CA LEU A 115 -11.08 11.24 11.66
C LEU A 115 -9.84 11.98 12.17
N THR A 116 -9.95 13.29 12.37
CA THR A 116 -8.83 14.17 12.74
C THR A 116 -8.48 14.16 14.24
N SER A 117 -9.03 13.24 15.04
CA SER A 117 -8.84 13.19 16.50
C SER A 117 -8.34 11.84 16.99
N ALA A 118 -7.17 11.86 17.62
CA ALA A 118 -6.50 10.80 18.37
C ALA A 118 -7.42 9.80 19.12
N ASN A 119 -7.32 8.50 18.77
CA ASN A 119 -7.31 7.34 19.70
C ASN A 119 -7.17 5.97 18.98
N LEU A 120 -6.25 5.86 18.02
CA LEU A 120 -5.74 4.56 17.54
C LEU A 120 -4.23 4.60 17.72
N ASN A 121 -3.61 3.64 18.41
CA ASN A 121 -2.16 3.65 18.69
C ASN A 121 -1.31 3.08 17.54
N CYS A 122 -1.76 3.30 16.30
CA CYS A 122 -1.18 2.76 15.07
C CYS A 122 -0.33 3.81 14.32
N TRP A 123 -0.29 5.05 14.81
CA TRP A 123 0.47 6.14 14.19
C TRP A 123 1.97 5.98 14.47
N LEU A 124 2.67 5.36 13.51
CA LEU A 124 3.90 5.81 12.84
C LEU A 124 4.67 4.56 12.35
N PRO A 125 5.05 4.47 11.06
CA PRO A 125 5.42 5.62 10.23
C PRO A 125 4.80 5.59 8.81
N LEU A 126 3.56 6.05 8.64
CA LEU A 126 3.01 6.29 7.30
C LEU A 126 2.13 7.54 7.16
N MET A 127 2.08 8.47 8.12
CA MET A 127 1.23 9.68 7.99
C MET A 127 1.84 10.96 8.59
N ARG A 128 2.61 11.70 7.77
CA ARG A 128 2.94 13.15 7.78
C ARG A 128 4.16 13.39 6.86
N TRP A 129 4.33 14.48 6.09
CA TRP A 129 3.51 15.60 5.60
C TRP A 129 4.33 16.24 4.46
N ILE A 130 3.83 16.64 3.28
CA ILE A 130 2.98 17.79 2.88
C ILE A 130 2.53 17.47 1.43
N GLY A 131 1.37 17.87 0.90
CA GLY A 131 0.28 18.70 1.44
C GLY A 131 -0.87 18.83 0.42
N TYR A 132 -1.73 19.83 0.60
CA TYR A 132 -3.00 20.09 -0.12
C TYR A 132 -4.20 19.23 0.30
N ALA A 133 -4.96 19.74 1.26
CA ALA A 133 -6.40 19.51 1.35
C ALA A 133 -7.12 20.69 0.67
N PRO A 134 -8.16 20.46 -0.14
CA PRO A 134 -8.88 21.54 -0.80
C PRO A 134 -9.79 22.30 0.18
N SER A 135 -9.93 23.60 -0.08
CA SER A 135 -11.08 24.43 0.34
C SER A 135 -12.12 24.46 -0.78
#